data_AF-A0A4R9ENM7-F1
#
_entry.id   AF-A0A4R9ENM7-F1
#
_cell.length_a   1.000
_cell.length_b   1.000
_cell.length_c   1.000
_cell.angle_alpha   90.00
_cell.angle_beta   90.00
_cell.angle_gamma   90.00
#
_symmetry.space_group_name_H-M   'P 1'
#
loop_
_entity.id
_entity.type
_entity.pdbx_description
1 polymer ?
#
loop_
_entity_poly.entity_id
_entity_poly.type
_entity_poly.pdbx_seq_one_letter_code
_entity_poly.pdbx_strand_id
1 'polypeptide(L)'
;MVTAYKQIKVNFAGSFQCRLATDTDPTTSSRSDPYGDLRSPASTGWTFDYNETAFDRIIRCQSPVELRSALVDPFVPVKITTIETQQQSLVPGFEFPLVTVPADPLLGLPVSLGANPVFDAAAGSGASFEKILNCVVTFGTVLTATPVSPPQITGLVGTGATAEYLFEKPPQIFAALALGRIGATRAKVLAQPMQPPAVGPPHYIQRYSAYFGYKESSKPVGVSLSAPGSVGFLAAILLSWTATPTLELTFSRFDGDTLTGHVEGCVRAVK
;
A
#
# COMPACT_ATOMS: atom_id res chain seq x y z
N MET A 1 -29.04 -14.82 21.03
CA MET A 1 -28.96 -15.80 19.92
C MET A 1 -27.76 -15.39 19.08
N VAL A 2 -26.72 -16.23 18.96
CA VAL A 2 -25.53 -15.88 18.15
C VAL A 2 -25.84 -16.23 16.70
N THR A 3 -25.89 -15.23 15.82
CA THR A 3 -26.06 -15.45 14.38
C THR A 3 -24.84 -16.19 13.85
N ALA A 4 -25.02 -17.36 13.25
CA ALA A 4 -23.95 -18.08 12.60
C ALA A 4 -23.68 -17.46 11.21
N TYR A 5 -22.46 -16.99 11.00
CA TYR A 5 -22.03 -16.44 9.70
C TYR A 5 -21.33 -17.52 8.87
N LYS A 6 -21.69 -17.60 7.59
CA LYS A 6 -20.95 -18.38 6.59
C LYS A 6 -19.68 -17.64 6.16
N GLN A 7 -19.77 -16.32 6.00
CA GLN A 7 -18.64 -15.51 5.58
C GLN A 7 -18.66 -14.16 6.28
N ILE A 8 -17.47 -13.65 6.61
CA ILE A 8 -17.25 -12.28 7.08
C ILE A 8 -16.10 -11.69 6.27
N LYS A 9 -16.26 -10.45 5.81
CA LYS A 9 -15.21 -9.64 5.19
C LYS A 9 -15.05 -8.32 5.93
N VAL A 10 -13.83 -7.96 6.23
CA VAL A 10 -13.43 -6.64 6.73
C VAL A 10 -12.56 -5.99 5.67
N ASN A 11 -13.11 -4.99 4.99
CA ASN A 11 -12.41 -4.27 3.93
C ASN A 11 -11.85 -2.96 4.50
N PHE A 12 -10.66 -2.60 4.05
CA PHE A 12 -9.99 -1.36 4.43
C PHE A 12 -9.28 -0.75 3.22
N ALA A 13 -9.16 0.56 3.22
CA ALA A 13 -8.46 1.27 2.15
C ALA A 13 -7.93 2.63 2.62
N GLY A 14 -6.93 3.14 1.90
CA GLY A 14 -6.37 4.47 2.09
C GLY A 14 -5.00 4.63 1.43
N SER A 15 -4.30 5.68 1.78
CA SER A 15 -2.96 5.98 1.32
C SER A 15 -1.90 5.26 2.14
N PHE A 16 -0.81 4.86 1.50
CA PHE A 16 0.41 4.46 2.19
C PHE A 16 1.58 5.33 1.73
N GLN A 17 2.59 5.47 2.59
CA GLN A 17 3.87 6.08 2.26
C GLN A 17 4.99 5.07 2.52
N CYS A 18 5.89 4.87 1.55
CA CYS A 18 7.09 4.07 1.76
C CYS A 18 8.18 4.41 0.75
N ARG A 19 9.44 4.18 1.15
CA ARG A 19 10.53 4.03 0.19
C ARG A 19 10.54 2.62 -0.38
N LEU A 20 10.46 2.49 -1.71
CA LEU A 20 10.47 1.18 -2.34
C LEU A 20 11.86 0.55 -2.36
N ALA A 21 11.81 -0.74 -2.10
CA ALA A 21 12.89 -1.69 -1.92
C ALA A 21 13.39 -2.30 -3.22
N THR A 22 13.30 -1.60 -4.33
CA THR A 22 13.83 -2.19 -5.55
C THR A 22 15.36 -2.16 -5.42
N ASP A 23 16.01 -3.32 -5.53
CA ASP A 23 17.46 -3.41 -5.48
C ASP A 23 18.02 -2.67 -6.71
N THR A 24 18.74 -1.58 -6.52
CA THR A 24 19.97 -1.45 -7.29
C THR A 24 21.00 -2.08 -6.38
N ASP A 25 21.54 -3.24 -6.78
CA ASP A 25 22.66 -3.97 -6.17
C ASP A 25 23.23 -3.27 -4.90
N PRO A 26 23.26 -3.90 -3.71
CA PRO A 26 23.72 -3.28 -2.47
C PRO A 26 25.18 -2.78 -2.50
N THR A 27 25.97 -3.13 -3.53
CA THR A 27 27.30 -2.58 -3.81
C THR A 27 27.28 -1.28 -4.63
N THR A 28 26.13 -0.93 -5.21
CA THR A 28 25.92 0.31 -5.96
C THR A 28 25.47 1.41 -5.01
N SER A 29 26.36 2.35 -4.74
CA SER A 29 25.97 3.65 -4.17
C SER A 29 24.99 4.31 -5.14
N SER A 30 23.69 4.25 -4.86
CA SER A 30 22.72 4.97 -5.70
C SER A 30 22.84 6.46 -5.39
N ARG A 31 22.75 7.28 -6.46
CA ARG A 31 22.84 8.74 -6.37
C ARG A 31 21.82 9.22 -5.34
N SER A 32 22.21 10.16 -4.49
CA SER A 32 21.33 10.67 -3.45
C SER A 32 20.19 11.52 -4.00
N ASP A 33 20.39 12.11 -5.18
CA ASP A 33 19.38 12.91 -5.86
C ASP A 33 19.31 12.61 -7.37
N PRO A 34 18.28 13.12 -8.07
CA PRO A 34 18.09 12.91 -9.51
C PRO A 34 19.17 13.58 -10.39
N TYR A 35 20.03 14.43 -9.83
CA TYR A 35 21.10 15.14 -10.53
C TYR A 35 22.42 14.39 -10.54
N GLY A 36 22.53 13.35 -9.71
CA GLY A 36 23.74 12.56 -9.61
C GLY A 36 24.66 12.96 -8.48
N ASP A 37 24.18 13.78 -7.55
CA ASP A 37 24.95 14.09 -6.35
C ASP A 37 25.03 12.82 -5.49
N LEU A 38 26.26 12.40 -5.18
CA LEU A 38 26.52 11.37 -4.17
C LEU A 38 26.57 12.05 -2.81
N ARG A 39 25.71 11.64 -1.88
CA ARG A 39 25.74 12.11 -0.48
C ARG A 39 25.84 10.92 0.45
N SER A 40 26.34 11.18 1.65
CA SER A 40 26.49 10.19 2.71
C SER A 40 25.40 10.38 3.76
N PRO A 41 24.68 9.30 4.15
CA PRO A 41 24.73 7.97 3.55
C PRO A 41 24.14 7.97 2.13
N ALA A 42 24.63 7.07 1.29
CA ALA A 42 24.04 6.88 -0.04
C ALA A 42 22.59 6.44 0.12
N SER A 43 21.76 6.86 -0.83
CA SER A 43 20.37 6.43 -0.87
C SER A 43 20.33 4.94 -1.21
N THR A 44 19.47 4.17 -0.55
CA THR A 44 19.28 2.75 -0.86
C THR A 44 17.93 2.58 -1.53
N GLY A 45 17.91 1.99 -2.72
CA GLY A 45 16.69 1.78 -3.51
C GLY A 45 16.60 2.69 -4.74
N TRP A 46 15.48 2.57 -5.47
CA TRP A 46 15.30 3.26 -6.75
C TRP A 46 14.75 4.68 -6.57
N THR A 47 14.22 5.05 -5.41
CA THR A 47 13.71 6.40 -5.22
C THR A 47 14.83 7.33 -4.76
N PHE A 48 14.90 8.53 -5.32
CA PHE A 48 15.87 9.55 -4.90
C PHE A 48 15.39 10.30 -3.67
N ASP A 49 16.33 10.88 -2.91
CA ASP A 49 16.04 11.85 -1.86
C ASP A 49 16.04 13.26 -2.46
N TYR A 50 15.08 14.10 -2.05
CA TYR A 50 15.00 15.51 -2.48
C TYR A 50 15.62 16.47 -1.44
N ASN A 51 16.73 16.09 -0.82
CA ASN A 51 17.31 16.77 0.36
C ASN A 51 16.38 16.80 1.58
N GLU A 52 15.48 15.81 1.67
CA GLU A 52 14.53 15.63 2.76
C GLU A 52 15.11 14.76 3.88
N THR A 53 14.35 14.62 4.96
CA THR A 53 14.72 13.72 6.06
C THR A 53 14.89 12.29 5.54
N ALA A 54 15.89 11.55 6.03
CA ALA A 54 16.13 10.17 5.62
C ALA A 54 14.85 9.33 5.75
N PHE A 55 14.32 8.89 4.61
CA PHE A 55 13.09 8.13 4.54
C PHE A 55 13.40 6.63 4.54
N ASP A 56 12.91 5.90 5.55
CA ASP A 56 13.09 4.46 5.63
C ASP A 56 12.13 3.69 4.69
N ARG A 57 12.32 2.38 4.60
CA ARG A 57 11.52 1.49 3.75
C ARG A 57 10.19 1.06 4.40
N ILE A 58 9.82 1.63 5.53
CA ILE A 58 8.64 1.22 6.29
C ILE A 58 7.37 1.70 5.57
N ILE A 59 6.43 0.76 5.40
CA ILE A 59 5.10 1.03 4.86
C ILE A 59 4.24 1.69 5.94
N ARG A 60 3.99 2.99 5.79
CA ARG A 60 3.17 3.78 6.71
C ARG A 60 1.77 3.96 6.15
N CYS A 61 0.80 3.40 6.83
CA CYS A 61 -0.63 3.60 6.55
C CYS A 61 -1.23 4.78 7.34
N GLN A 62 -0.49 5.25 8.34
CA GLN A 62 -0.84 6.32 9.27
C GLN A 62 0.36 7.27 9.38
N SER A 63 0.11 8.55 9.62
CA SER A 63 1.14 9.54 9.98
C SER A 63 2.41 9.50 9.11
N PRO A 64 2.34 9.97 7.85
CA PRO A 64 3.51 10.05 6.97
C PRO A 64 4.62 10.91 7.60
N VAL A 65 5.90 10.59 7.32
CA VAL A 65 7.05 11.32 7.93
C VAL A 65 7.15 12.73 7.37
N GLU A 66 7.16 12.84 6.05
CA GLU A 66 7.25 14.09 5.32
C GLU A 66 6.51 13.87 4.00
N LEU A 67 5.36 14.51 3.85
CA LEU A 67 4.66 14.49 2.56
C LEU A 67 5.37 15.47 1.64
N ARG A 68 5.97 14.95 0.58
CA ARG A 68 6.55 15.79 -0.47
C ARG A 68 5.47 16.73 -1.00
N SER A 69 5.86 17.97 -1.30
CA SER A 69 4.95 18.95 -1.90
C SER A 69 4.29 18.34 -3.14
N ALA A 70 3.14 18.84 -3.59
CA ALA A 70 2.53 18.37 -4.84
C ALA A 70 2.24 16.84 -4.87
N LEU A 71 1.63 16.35 -3.80
CA LEU A 71 0.76 15.19 -3.88
C LEU A 71 -0.36 15.48 -4.87
N VAL A 72 -0.67 14.52 -5.73
CA VAL A 72 -1.87 14.63 -6.58
C VAL A 72 -3.12 14.49 -5.73
N ASP A 73 -3.15 13.43 -4.92
CA ASP A 73 -4.24 13.13 -4.00
C ASP A 73 -3.78 13.43 -2.56
N PRO A 74 -4.63 14.06 -1.72
CA PRO A 74 -4.30 14.24 -0.31
C PRO A 74 -4.05 12.87 0.34
N PHE A 75 -3.10 12.81 1.28
CA PHE A 75 -2.86 11.60 2.04
C PHE A 75 -4.11 11.26 2.89
N VAL A 76 -4.74 10.13 2.62
CA VAL A 76 -5.91 9.64 3.35
C VAL A 76 -5.47 8.48 4.24
N PRO A 77 -5.53 8.57 5.58
CA PRO A 77 -5.16 7.46 6.44
C PRO A 77 -5.98 6.19 6.15
N VAL A 78 -5.32 5.03 6.20
CA VAL A 78 -6.00 3.75 5.94
C VAL A 78 -6.96 3.45 7.07
N LYS A 79 -8.21 3.10 6.73
CA LYS A 79 -9.24 2.77 7.70
C LYS A 79 -10.14 1.64 7.21
N ILE A 80 -10.85 1.00 8.13
CA ILE A 80 -11.94 0.09 7.76
C ILE A 80 -12.99 0.88 6.99
N THR A 81 -13.29 0.45 5.77
CA THR A 81 -14.24 1.10 4.87
C THR A 81 -15.59 0.40 4.90
N THR A 82 -15.60 -0.93 4.84
CA THR A 82 -16.83 -1.71 4.85
C THR A 82 -16.62 -3.03 5.60
N ILE A 83 -17.71 -3.51 6.20
CA ILE A 83 -17.79 -4.83 6.79
C ILE A 83 -18.97 -5.51 6.14
N GLU A 84 -18.75 -6.72 5.65
CA GLU A 84 -19.76 -7.47 4.92
C GLU A 84 -19.90 -8.86 5.53
N THR A 85 -21.14 -9.32 5.66
CA THR A 85 -21.43 -10.62 6.26
C THR A 85 -22.36 -11.42 5.37
N GLN A 86 -22.16 -12.74 5.35
CA GLN A 86 -23.07 -13.70 4.75
C GLN A 86 -23.58 -14.59 5.87
N GLN A 87 -24.89 -14.61 6.08
CA GLN A 87 -25.50 -15.50 7.07
C GLN A 87 -25.45 -16.96 6.59
N GLN A 88 -25.26 -17.89 7.51
CA GLN A 88 -25.36 -19.31 7.21
C GLN A 88 -26.84 -19.66 6.97
N SER A 89 -27.14 -20.23 5.80
CA SER A 89 -28.46 -20.81 5.52
C SER A 89 -28.62 -22.16 6.21
N LEU A 90 -29.81 -22.43 6.73
CA LEU A 90 -30.22 -23.75 7.20
C LEU A 90 -30.79 -24.63 6.07
N VAL A 91 -31.04 -24.04 4.89
CA VAL A 91 -31.54 -24.74 3.71
C VAL A 91 -30.35 -25.10 2.80
N PRO A 92 -30.08 -26.40 2.55
CA PRO A 92 -29.03 -26.84 1.65
C PRO A 92 -29.18 -26.24 0.25
N GLY A 93 -28.08 -25.75 -0.32
CA GLY A 93 -28.08 -25.15 -1.67
C GLY A 93 -28.62 -23.71 -1.74
N PHE A 94 -29.12 -23.14 -0.63
CA PHE A 94 -29.52 -21.74 -0.57
C PHE A 94 -28.42 -20.90 0.08
N GLU A 95 -28.02 -19.80 -0.58
CA GLU A 95 -27.05 -18.86 -0.05
C GLU A 95 -27.66 -17.48 0.09
N PHE A 96 -27.58 -16.92 1.30
CA PHE A 96 -27.90 -15.51 1.48
C PHE A 96 -26.86 -14.65 0.75
N PRO A 97 -27.24 -13.47 0.23
CA PRO A 97 -26.28 -12.54 -0.31
C PRO A 97 -25.34 -12.03 0.80
N LEU A 98 -24.17 -11.56 0.38
CA LEU A 98 -23.29 -10.79 1.25
C LEU A 98 -23.96 -9.42 1.51
N VAL A 99 -24.06 -9.02 2.77
CA VAL A 99 -24.73 -7.78 3.19
C VAL A 99 -23.77 -6.91 3.99
N THR A 100 -23.68 -5.64 3.64
CA THR A 100 -22.92 -4.63 4.38
C THR A 100 -23.54 -4.39 5.74
N VAL A 101 -22.73 -4.44 6.80
CA VAL A 101 -23.15 -4.11 8.16
C VAL A 101 -23.17 -2.58 8.30
N PRO A 102 -24.33 -1.96 8.52
CA PRO A 102 -24.49 -0.50 8.40
C PRO A 102 -23.92 0.29 9.58
N ALA A 103 -23.81 -0.32 10.77
CA ALA A 103 -23.31 0.33 11.98
C ALA A 103 -22.54 -0.68 12.82
N ASP A 104 -21.23 -0.76 12.61
CA ASP A 104 -20.33 -1.58 13.42
C ASP A 104 -19.23 -0.71 14.05
N PRO A 105 -18.86 -0.93 15.33
CA PRO A 105 -17.80 -0.17 16.00
C PRO A 105 -16.42 -0.25 15.31
N LEU A 106 -16.21 -1.23 14.44
CA LEU A 106 -14.99 -1.37 13.66
C LEU A 106 -14.93 -0.41 12.48
N LEU A 107 -16.07 0.07 11.95
CA LEU A 107 -16.07 0.95 10.79
C LEU A 107 -15.32 2.25 11.09
N GLY A 108 -14.44 2.65 10.17
CA GLY A 108 -13.61 3.84 10.31
C GLY A 108 -12.40 3.71 11.24
N LEU A 109 -12.20 2.56 11.90
CA LEU A 109 -10.99 2.35 12.71
C LEU A 109 -9.72 2.41 11.84
N PRO A 110 -8.62 2.99 12.35
CA PRO A 110 -7.38 3.09 11.62
C PRO A 110 -6.78 1.70 11.41
N VAL A 111 -6.19 1.47 10.24
CA VAL A 111 -5.50 0.21 9.90
C VAL A 111 -4.01 0.47 9.71
N SER A 112 -3.18 -0.39 10.32
CA SER A 112 -1.73 -0.43 10.09
C SER A 112 -1.33 -1.82 9.61
N LEU A 113 -0.21 -1.90 8.89
CA LEU A 113 0.43 -3.16 8.50
C LEU A 113 1.54 -3.60 9.48
N GLY A 114 1.66 -2.91 10.62
CA GLY A 114 2.59 -3.25 11.70
C GLY A 114 3.48 -2.07 12.07
N ALA A 115 4.49 -2.32 12.91
CA ALA A 115 5.44 -1.28 13.32
C ALA A 115 6.46 -0.97 12.21
N ASN A 116 7.01 -2.01 11.56
CA ASN A 116 8.06 -1.90 10.56
C ASN A 116 7.82 -2.79 9.33
N PRO A 117 6.63 -2.78 8.70
CA PRO A 117 6.38 -3.55 7.48
C PRO A 117 7.25 -3.02 6.33
N VAL A 118 7.89 -3.92 5.58
CA VAL A 118 8.78 -3.52 4.46
C VAL A 118 8.58 -4.45 3.26
N PHE A 119 8.63 -3.88 2.06
CA PHE A 119 8.77 -4.67 0.83
C PHE A 119 10.17 -5.25 0.74
N ASP A 120 10.27 -6.51 0.31
CA ASP A 120 11.53 -7.22 0.14
C ASP A 120 11.52 -8.07 -1.15
N ALA A 121 12.31 -7.63 -2.13
CA ALA A 121 12.43 -8.27 -3.44
C ALA A 121 13.22 -9.60 -3.36
N ALA A 122 14.26 -9.67 -2.53
CA ALA A 122 15.06 -10.89 -2.37
C ALA A 122 14.21 -12.03 -1.80
N ALA A 123 13.39 -11.75 -0.80
CA ALA A 123 12.43 -12.70 -0.24
C ALA A 123 11.26 -13.00 -1.20
N GLY A 124 10.93 -12.05 -2.08
CA GLY A 124 9.86 -12.09 -3.07
C GLY A 124 10.17 -12.79 -4.39
N SER A 125 11.44 -13.10 -4.67
CA SER A 125 11.93 -13.62 -5.97
C SER A 125 12.05 -12.57 -7.08
N GLY A 126 12.24 -11.30 -6.73
CA GLY A 126 12.53 -10.22 -7.67
C GLY A 126 11.63 -9.00 -7.50
N ALA A 127 11.98 -7.94 -8.23
CA ALA A 127 11.15 -6.74 -8.34
C ALA A 127 9.78 -7.12 -8.92
N SER A 128 8.70 -6.56 -8.37
CA SER A 128 7.28 -6.88 -8.64
C SER A 128 6.72 -8.14 -7.98
N PHE A 129 7.52 -8.95 -7.29
CA PHE A 129 7.04 -10.13 -6.56
C PHE A 129 7.35 -10.06 -5.06
N GLU A 130 7.60 -8.85 -4.56
CA GLU A 130 8.07 -8.58 -3.21
C GLU A 130 7.23 -9.27 -2.14
N LYS A 131 7.92 -9.75 -1.10
CA LYS A 131 7.25 -10.11 0.16
C LYS A 131 7.17 -8.90 1.06
N ILE A 132 6.12 -8.85 1.87
CA ILE A 132 5.94 -7.83 2.91
C ILE A 132 6.41 -8.43 4.23
N LEU A 133 7.66 -8.17 4.59
CA LEU A 133 8.24 -8.65 5.86
C LEU A 133 7.66 -7.87 7.03
N ASN A 134 7.65 -8.50 8.22
CA ASN A 134 7.14 -7.92 9.48
C ASN A 134 5.68 -7.42 9.40
N CYS A 135 4.90 -7.93 8.44
CA CYS A 135 3.51 -7.56 8.28
C CYS A 135 2.67 -8.11 9.43
N VAL A 136 2.01 -7.23 10.17
CA VAL A 136 1.03 -7.55 11.22
C VAL A 136 -0.10 -6.52 11.08
N VAL A 137 -1.26 -6.95 10.61
CA VAL A 137 -2.36 -6.02 10.35
C VAL A 137 -3.10 -5.73 11.64
N THR A 138 -3.18 -4.46 12.04
CA THR A 138 -3.92 -4.02 13.22
C THR A 138 -5.08 -3.13 12.82
N PHE A 139 -6.25 -3.35 13.40
CA PHE A 139 -7.43 -2.50 13.24
C PHE A 139 -7.68 -1.78 14.57
N GLY A 140 -7.20 -0.54 14.67
CA GLY A 140 -7.05 0.14 15.95
C GLY A 140 -6.30 -0.73 16.96
N THR A 141 -6.79 -0.77 18.19
CA THR A 141 -6.26 -1.63 19.27
C THR A 141 -7.08 -2.89 19.51
N VAL A 142 -8.12 -3.13 18.69
CA VAL A 142 -9.19 -4.10 19.02
C VAL A 142 -9.06 -5.42 18.28
N LEU A 143 -8.39 -5.43 17.12
CA LEU A 143 -8.24 -6.61 16.29
C LEU A 143 -6.86 -6.61 15.65
N THR A 144 -6.20 -7.77 15.68
CA THR A 144 -4.93 -8.01 15.00
C THR A 144 -5.07 -9.24 14.13
N ALA A 145 -4.64 -9.14 12.87
CA ALA A 145 -4.50 -10.25 11.94
C ALA A 145 -3.01 -10.44 11.63
N THR A 146 -2.45 -11.56 12.07
CA THR A 146 -1.05 -11.93 11.86
C THR A 146 -0.95 -12.95 10.74
N PRO A 147 -0.39 -12.60 9.57
CA PRO A 147 -0.14 -13.56 8.50
C PRO A 147 0.69 -14.76 8.96
N VAL A 148 0.30 -15.97 8.55
CA VAL A 148 1.05 -17.21 8.83
C VAL A 148 2.36 -17.27 8.05
N SER A 149 2.48 -16.46 7.00
CA SER A 149 3.70 -16.20 6.23
C SER A 149 3.66 -14.76 5.69
N PRO A 150 4.80 -14.14 5.36
CA PRO A 150 4.82 -12.83 4.73
C PRO A 150 3.93 -12.78 3.48
N PRO A 151 3.00 -11.81 3.35
CA PRO A 151 2.23 -11.62 2.12
C PRO A 151 3.16 -11.42 0.93
N GLN A 152 2.83 -12.01 -0.22
CA GLN A 152 3.63 -11.90 -1.44
C GLN A 152 2.80 -11.28 -2.57
N ILE A 153 3.34 -10.25 -3.21
CA ILE A 153 2.76 -9.63 -4.41
C ILE A 153 2.84 -10.59 -5.61
N THR A 154 1.80 -10.62 -6.46
CA THR A 154 1.69 -11.56 -7.58
C THR A 154 2.27 -11.07 -8.90
N GLY A 155 2.97 -9.94 -8.92
CA GLY A 155 3.41 -9.30 -10.16
C GLY A 155 2.44 -8.25 -10.68
N LEU A 156 2.89 -7.58 -11.73
CA LEU A 156 2.23 -6.46 -12.37
C LEU A 156 0.98 -6.92 -13.13
N VAL A 157 -0.21 -6.44 -12.75
CA VAL A 157 -1.42 -6.57 -13.58
C VAL A 157 -1.65 -5.23 -14.30
N GLY A 158 -1.24 -5.17 -15.56
CA GLY A 158 -1.40 -3.98 -16.39
C GLY A 158 -2.87 -3.70 -16.71
N THR A 159 -3.42 -2.61 -16.19
CA THR A 159 -4.69 -2.07 -16.67
C THR A 159 -4.44 -0.68 -17.24
N GLY A 160 -4.69 -0.50 -18.55
CA GLY A 160 -4.30 0.70 -19.31
C GLY A 160 -4.83 2.05 -18.79
N ALA A 161 -5.76 2.05 -17.83
CA ALA A 161 -6.29 3.26 -17.19
C ALA A 161 -5.44 3.79 -16.01
N THR A 162 -4.43 3.05 -15.56
CA THR A 162 -3.53 3.46 -14.44
C THR A 162 -2.31 4.26 -14.89
N ALA A 163 -2.22 4.53 -16.20
CA ALA A 163 -1.06 5.14 -16.85
C ALA A 163 -0.96 6.67 -16.77
N GLU A 164 -1.96 7.37 -16.26
CA GLU A 164 -1.95 8.84 -16.27
C GLU A 164 -0.74 9.40 -15.49
N TYR A 165 -0.44 8.84 -14.31
CA TYR A 165 0.72 9.20 -13.49
C TYR A 165 2.05 8.60 -13.98
N LEU A 166 1.99 7.66 -14.93
CA LEU A 166 3.17 7.03 -15.53
C LEU A 166 3.90 7.99 -16.47
N PHE A 167 3.14 8.80 -17.18
CA PHE A 167 3.66 9.57 -18.30
C PHE A 167 3.60 11.07 -18.08
N GLU A 168 2.65 11.60 -17.30
CA GLU A 168 2.51 13.04 -17.10
C GLU A 168 2.09 13.40 -15.67
N LYS A 169 2.66 14.47 -15.10
CA LYS A 169 2.18 15.01 -13.83
C LYS A 169 0.92 15.85 -14.08
N PRO A 170 -0.09 15.79 -13.20
CA PRO A 170 -1.33 16.50 -13.48
C PRO A 170 -1.14 18.03 -13.38
N PRO A 171 -1.96 18.84 -14.10
CA PRO A 171 -1.74 20.29 -14.25
C PRO A 171 -1.60 21.07 -12.94
N GLN A 172 -2.25 20.61 -11.86
CA GLN A 172 -2.21 21.22 -10.54
C GLN A 172 -0.80 21.25 -9.94
N ILE A 173 0.05 20.27 -10.29
CA ILE A 173 1.45 20.22 -9.88
C ILE A 173 2.23 21.37 -10.52
N PHE A 174 2.02 21.62 -11.81
CA PHE A 174 2.66 22.72 -12.52
C PHE A 174 2.15 24.10 -12.05
N ALA A 175 0.86 24.19 -11.68
CA ALA A 175 0.34 25.39 -11.02
C ALA A 175 1.02 25.63 -9.66
N ALA A 176 1.20 24.59 -8.85
CA ALA A 176 1.92 24.70 -7.58
C ALA A 176 3.41 25.06 -7.77
N LEU A 177 4.04 24.54 -8.83
CA LEU A 177 5.40 24.88 -9.23
C LEU A 177 5.53 26.38 -9.55
N ALA A 178 4.63 26.91 -10.39
CA ALA A 178 4.61 28.33 -10.78
C ALA A 178 4.41 29.27 -9.59
N LEU A 179 3.72 28.80 -8.54
CA LEU A 179 3.51 29.55 -7.30
C LEU A 179 4.66 29.39 -6.28
N GLY A 180 5.75 28.70 -6.62
CA GLY A 180 6.89 28.48 -5.72
C GLY A 180 6.58 27.58 -4.52
N ARG A 181 5.52 26.77 -4.59
CA ARG A 181 5.08 25.87 -3.50
C ARG A 181 5.75 24.50 -3.54
N ILE A 182 6.72 24.32 -4.44
CA ILE A 182 7.48 23.09 -4.61
C ILE A 182 8.95 23.36 -4.24
N GLY A 183 9.54 22.47 -3.43
CA GLY A 183 10.94 22.59 -3.02
C GLY A 183 11.90 22.67 -4.20
N ALA A 184 12.98 23.44 -4.06
CA ALA A 184 13.85 23.84 -5.17
C ALA A 184 14.45 22.66 -5.95
N THR A 185 14.89 21.59 -5.27
CA THR A 185 15.45 20.39 -5.91
C THR A 185 14.40 19.71 -6.79
N ARG A 186 13.16 19.56 -6.30
CA ARG A 186 12.07 18.95 -7.06
C ARG A 186 11.51 19.86 -8.15
N ALA A 187 11.46 21.16 -7.90
CA ALA A 187 11.07 22.16 -8.90
C ALA A 187 11.96 22.10 -10.14
N LYS A 188 13.28 21.98 -9.94
CA LYS A 188 14.23 21.77 -11.02
C LYS A 188 13.99 20.45 -11.77
N VAL A 189 13.51 19.40 -11.10
CA VAL A 189 13.25 18.08 -11.71
C VAL A 189 12.00 18.14 -12.59
N LEU A 190 10.94 18.76 -12.08
CA LEU A 190 9.67 18.96 -12.81
C LEU A 190 9.80 19.94 -13.98
N ALA A 191 10.76 20.87 -13.93
CA ALA A 191 11.02 21.83 -15.00
C ALA A 191 11.86 21.27 -16.16
N GLN A 192 12.37 20.04 -16.06
CA GLN A 192 13.09 19.41 -17.16
C GLN A 192 12.10 19.03 -18.27
N PRO A 193 12.36 19.40 -19.54
CA PRO A 193 11.47 19.03 -20.63
C PRO A 193 11.37 17.51 -20.75
N MET A 194 10.14 17.00 -20.86
CA MET A 194 9.83 15.60 -21.15
C MET A 194 10.20 15.27 -22.60
N GLN A 195 11.49 15.19 -22.94
CA GLN A 195 11.88 14.70 -24.26
C GLN A 195 12.04 13.17 -24.25
N PRO A 196 11.48 12.45 -25.23
CA PRO A 196 11.89 11.07 -25.48
C PRO A 196 13.37 11.11 -25.92
N PRO A 197 14.27 10.31 -25.33
CA PRO A 197 15.69 10.44 -25.62
C PRO A 197 15.99 10.00 -27.06
N ALA A 198 16.78 10.80 -27.78
CA ALA A 198 17.33 10.42 -29.08
C ALA A 198 18.45 9.36 -28.93
N VAL A 199 19.26 9.42 -27.86
CA VAL A 199 20.23 8.41 -27.43
C VAL A 199 20.50 8.62 -25.94
N GLY A 200 20.25 7.62 -25.09
CA GLY A 200 20.51 7.67 -23.64
C GLY A 200 19.36 7.08 -22.80
N PRO A 201 19.60 6.67 -21.54
CA PRO A 201 18.54 6.12 -20.70
C PRO A 201 17.46 7.18 -20.46
N PRO A 202 16.16 6.83 -20.53
CA PRO A 202 15.06 7.78 -20.32
C PRO A 202 15.19 8.48 -18.98
N HIS A 203 14.76 9.75 -18.94
CA HIS A 203 14.74 10.59 -17.74
C HIS A 203 14.31 9.74 -16.53
N TYR A 204 15.11 9.76 -15.46
CA TYR A 204 14.94 8.83 -14.33
C TYR A 204 13.51 8.84 -13.75
N ILE A 205 12.82 9.99 -13.76
CA ILE A 205 11.41 10.08 -13.38
C ILE A 205 10.55 9.12 -14.23
N GLN A 206 10.68 9.13 -15.56
CA GLN A 206 9.92 8.26 -16.46
C GLN A 206 10.20 6.78 -16.21
N ARG A 207 11.45 6.39 -15.86
CA ARG A 207 11.72 5.01 -15.42
C ARG A 207 10.95 4.67 -14.15
N TYR A 208 11.00 5.51 -13.12
CA TYR A 208 10.33 5.20 -11.85
C TYR A 208 8.83 5.16 -11.97
N SER A 209 8.23 6.14 -12.65
CA SER A 209 6.81 6.11 -12.92
C SER A 209 6.48 4.78 -13.60
N ALA A 210 7.16 4.44 -14.70
CA ALA A 210 6.90 3.24 -15.51
C ALA A 210 6.96 1.89 -14.77
N TYR A 211 7.65 1.79 -13.62
CA TYR A 211 7.68 0.57 -12.82
C TYR A 211 6.55 0.46 -11.78
N PHE A 212 5.90 1.57 -11.41
CA PHE A 212 5.07 1.62 -10.20
C PHE A 212 3.62 2.06 -10.40
N GLY A 213 3.20 2.31 -11.64
CA GLY A 213 1.79 2.56 -11.97
C GLY A 213 0.91 1.31 -12.02
N TYR A 214 1.36 0.18 -11.48
CA TYR A 214 0.62 -1.08 -11.57
C TYR A 214 -0.23 -1.34 -10.33
N LYS A 215 -1.35 -2.04 -10.54
CA LYS A 215 -2.11 -2.66 -9.45
C LYS A 215 -1.44 -3.98 -9.12
N GLU A 216 -0.92 -4.07 -7.91
CA GLU A 216 -0.17 -5.19 -7.37
C GLU A 216 -0.97 -5.83 -6.24
N SER A 217 -1.61 -6.96 -6.53
CA SER A 217 -2.33 -7.73 -5.53
C SER A 217 -1.42 -8.77 -4.88
N SER A 218 -1.61 -9.02 -3.60
CA SER A 218 -0.97 -10.13 -2.90
C SER A 218 -1.74 -11.42 -3.15
N LYS A 219 -1.05 -12.56 -3.12
CA LYS A 219 -1.75 -13.84 -2.95
C LYS A 219 -2.53 -13.80 -1.62
N PRO A 220 -3.75 -14.36 -1.57
CA PRO A 220 -4.41 -14.57 -0.29
C PRO A 220 -3.52 -15.38 0.64
N VAL A 221 -3.27 -14.87 1.84
CA VAL A 221 -2.43 -15.53 2.85
C VAL A 221 -3.23 -15.82 4.10
N GLY A 222 -3.05 -16.99 4.70
CA GLY A 222 -3.69 -17.32 5.97
C GLY A 222 -3.30 -16.33 7.07
N VAL A 223 -4.22 -16.00 7.97
CA VAL A 223 -3.94 -15.14 9.14
C VAL A 223 -4.43 -15.79 10.43
N SER A 224 -3.66 -15.63 11.50
CA SER A 224 -4.13 -15.85 12.86
C SER A 224 -4.73 -14.56 13.40
N LEU A 225 -5.93 -14.62 13.98
CA LEU A 225 -6.53 -13.46 14.62
C LEU A 225 -6.29 -13.43 16.12
N SER A 226 -6.19 -12.22 16.64
CA SER A 226 -6.30 -11.91 18.06
C SER A 226 -7.20 -10.70 18.27
N ALA A 227 -8.19 -10.81 19.15
CA ALA A 227 -9.06 -9.71 19.57
C ALA A 227 -9.24 -9.75 21.11
N PRO A 228 -8.23 -9.32 21.88
CA PRO A 228 -8.27 -9.43 23.34
C PRO A 228 -9.45 -8.64 23.91
N GLY A 229 -10.25 -9.29 24.75
CA GLY A 229 -11.43 -8.67 25.38
C GLY A 229 -12.61 -8.41 24.43
N SER A 230 -12.65 -9.03 23.25
CA SER A 230 -13.72 -8.84 22.27
C SER A 230 -15.10 -9.21 22.82
N VAL A 231 -16.08 -8.34 22.56
CA VAL A 231 -17.51 -8.57 22.81
C VAL A 231 -18.32 -8.28 21.53
N GLY A 232 -19.57 -8.74 21.46
CA GLY A 232 -20.46 -8.43 20.33
C GLY A 232 -19.97 -9.01 19.00
N PHE A 233 -19.98 -8.20 17.94
CA PHE A 233 -19.61 -8.62 16.58
C PHE A 233 -18.17 -9.14 16.47
N LEU A 234 -17.22 -8.53 17.18
CA LEU A 234 -15.83 -9.00 17.24
C LEU A 234 -15.70 -10.40 17.85
N ALA A 235 -16.48 -10.71 18.88
CA ALA A 235 -16.50 -12.06 19.45
C ALA A 235 -17.17 -13.06 18.48
N ALA A 236 -18.24 -12.62 17.79
CA ALA A 236 -18.89 -13.43 16.75
C ALA A 236 -17.94 -13.72 15.58
N ILE A 237 -17.09 -12.78 15.19
CA ILE A 237 -16.02 -12.98 14.20
C ILE A 237 -15.12 -14.14 14.61
N LEU A 238 -14.53 -14.10 15.80
CA LEU A 238 -13.60 -15.13 16.26
C LEU A 238 -14.26 -16.52 16.37
N LEU A 239 -15.53 -16.57 16.79
CA LEU A 239 -16.28 -17.82 16.97
C LEU A 239 -16.80 -18.42 15.67
N SER A 240 -17.00 -17.61 14.62
CA SER A 240 -17.55 -18.06 13.34
C SER A 240 -16.51 -18.71 12.44
N TRP A 241 -15.22 -18.52 12.74
CA TRP A 241 -14.11 -18.86 11.86
C TRP A 241 -13.59 -20.26 12.18
N THR A 242 -14.22 -21.27 11.62
CA THR A 242 -13.75 -22.66 11.72
C THR A 242 -12.61 -22.96 10.76
N ALA A 243 -12.44 -22.17 9.69
CA ALA A 243 -11.33 -22.24 8.76
C ALA A 243 -10.33 -21.10 8.98
N THR A 244 -9.07 -21.29 8.56
CA THR A 244 -8.05 -20.24 8.65
C THR A 244 -8.46 -19.05 7.77
N PRO A 245 -8.68 -17.87 8.35
CA PRO A 245 -9.01 -16.65 7.62
C PRO A 245 -7.88 -16.25 6.68
N THR A 246 -8.19 -15.48 5.65
CA THR A 246 -7.22 -14.99 4.69
C THR A 246 -7.13 -13.46 4.68
N LEU A 247 -5.93 -12.96 4.41
CA LEU A 247 -5.64 -11.57 4.10
C LEU A 247 -5.26 -11.47 2.63
N GLU A 248 -5.84 -10.48 1.96
CA GLU A 248 -5.46 -10.03 0.64
C GLU A 248 -5.17 -8.53 0.70
N LEU A 249 -4.06 -8.10 0.12
CA LEU A 249 -3.64 -6.70 0.03
C LEU A 249 -3.52 -6.34 -1.44
N THR A 250 -3.82 -5.11 -1.79
CA THR A 250 -3.57 -4.59 -3.13
C THR A 250 -3.00 -3.19 -3.05
N PHE A 251 -1.84 -2.99 -3.67
CA PHE A 251 -1.15 -1.72 -3.78
C PHE A 251 -1.34 -1.17 -5.19
N SER A 252 -1.52 0.14 -5.32
CA SER A 252 -1.74 0.77 -6.61
C SER A 252 -1.38 2.25 -6.58
N ARG A 253 -1.28 2.86 -7.77
CA ARG A 253 -1.06 4.30 -7.95
C ARG A 253 0.14 4.82 -7.17
N PHE A 254 1.20 4.03 -7.06
CA PHE A 254 2.39 4.48 -6.34
C PHE A 254 3.13 5.52 -7.19
N ASP A 255 3.30 6.70 -6.61
CA ASP A 255 4.05 7.79 -7.19
C ASP A 255 5.43 7.85 -6.54
N GLY A 256 6.46 7.37 -7.25
CA GLY A 256 7.85 7.39 -6.79
C GLY A 256 8.41 8.81 -6.55
N ASP A 257 7.74 9.85 -7.07
CA ASP A 257 8.10 11.23 -6.80
C ASP A 257 7.55 11.71 -5.45
N THR A 258 6.42 11.19 -4.97
CA THR A 258 5.85 11.55 -3.67
C THR A 258 6.03 10.48 -2.60
N LEU A 259 6.53 9.30 -2.98
CA LEU A 259 6.65 8.09 -2.15
C LEU A 259 5.31 7.61 -1.59
N THR A 260 4.20 7.99 -2.23
CA THR A 260 2.85 7.65 -1.77
C THR A 260 2.11 6.82 -2.80
N GLY A 261 1.23 5.95 -2.32
CA GLY A 261 0.31 5.20 -3.16
C GLY A 261 -0.98 4.88 -2.43
N HIS A 262 -1.80 4.03 -3.03
CA HIS A 262 -3.05 3.56 -2.46
C HIS A 262 -2.95 2.08 -2.10
N VAL A 263 -3.47 1.71 -0.92
CA VAL A 263 -3.59 0.33 -0.47
C VAL A 263 -5.06 0.02 -0.19
N GLU A 264 -5.51 -1.12 -0.73
CA GLU A 264 -6.76 -1.78 -0.41
C GLU A 264 -6.43 -3.10 0.30
N GLY A 265 -7.27 -3.55 1.21
CA GLY A 265 -7.11 -4.87 1.78
C GLY A 265 -8.41 -5.46 2.29
N CYS A 266 -8.42 -6.79 2.38
CA CYS A 266 -9.56 -7.58 2.81
C CYS A 266 -9.07 -8.68 3.75
N VAL A 267 -9.58 -8.69 4.99
CA VAL A 267 -9.53 -9.88 5.83
C VAL A 267 -10.86 -10.61 5.67
N ARG A 268 -10.79 -11.88 5.26
CA ARG A 268 -11.94 -12.71 4.96
C ARG A 268 -11.86 -14.01 5.74
N ALA A 269 -12.98 -14.45 6.28
CA ALA A 269 -13.13 -15.84 6.68
C ALA A 269 -14.38 -16.44 6.06
N VAL A 270 -14.27 -17.71 5.72
CA VAL A 270 -15.33 -18.50 5.11
C VAL A 270 -15.42 -19.82 5.87
N LYS A 271 -16.64 -20.22 6.21
CA LYS A 271 -16.98 -21.49 6.85
C LYS A 271 -17.48 -22.49 5.82
#